data_AF-A0A6V7M6M1-F1
#
_entry.id   AF-A0A6V7M6M1-F1
#
_cell.length_a   1.000
_cell.length_b   1.000
_cell.length_c   1.000
_cell.angle_alpha   90.00
_cell.angle_beta   90.00
_cell.angle_gamma   90.00
#
_symmetry.space_group_name_H-M   'P 1'
#
loop_
_entity.id
_entity.type
_entity.pdbx_description
1 polymer ?
#
loop_
_entity_poly.entity_id
_entity_poly.type
_entity_poly.pdbx_seq_one_letter_code
_entity_poly.pdbx_strand_id
1 'polypeptide(L)' 'MPLHRYTHAVLCRVPNSLKSKGEVSLDDARNQHAALAQLLRDFDIDFVEMPADEEAPLCAFVEDIAV' A
#
# COMPACT_ATOMS: atom_id res chain seq x y z
N MET A 1 -8.85 -25.61 11.31
CA MET A 1 -7.65 -24.74 11.30
C MET A 1 -7.96 -23.56 10.38
N PRO A 2 -7.60 -22.30 10.73
CA PRO A 2 -7.75 -21.22 9.76
C PRO A 2 -6.88 -21.56 8.55
N LEU A 3 -7.44 -21.41 7.35
CA LEU A 3 -6.84 -21.95 6.13
C LEU A 3 -5.49 -21.29 5.81
N HIS A 4 -5.29 -20.02 6.21
CA HIS A 4 -4.07 -19.26 5.97
C HIS A 4 -3.69 -18.41 7.19
N ARG A 5 -2.40 -18.37 7.53
CA ARG A 5 -1.81 -17.44 8.52
C ARG A 5 -0.82 -16.55 7.78
N TYR A 6 -1.11 -15.26 7.72
CA TYR A 6 -0.20 -14.25 7.19
C TYR A 6 0.64 -13.69 8.33
N THR A 7 1.92 -13.47 8.06
CA THR A 7 2.86 -12.88 9.03
C THR A 7 3.44 -11.57 8.52
N HIS A 8 3.46 -11.37 7.19
CA HIS A 8 4.03 -10.21 6.56
C HIS A 8 3.15 -9.72 5.41
N ALA A 9 3.20 -8.41 5.17
CA ALA A 9 2.66 -7.75 3.99
C ALA A 9 3.74 -6.92 3.28
N VAL A 10 3.48 -6.60 2.03
CA VAL A 10 4.29 -5.65 1.25
C VAL A 10 3.41 -4.46 0.91
N LEU A 11 3.92 -3.26 1.15
CA LEU A 11 3.28 -1.99 0.81
C LEU A 11 4.22 -1.15 -0.04
N CYS A 12 3.67 -0.16 -0.71
CA CYS A 12 4.44 0.83 -1.46
C CYS A 12 3.79 2.19 -1.29
N ARG A 13 4.59 3.22 -1.00
CA ARG A 13 4.09 4.57 -0.73
C ARG A 13 3.37 5.16 -1.94
N VAL A 14 2.38 5.99 -1.65
CA VAL A 14 1.60 6.70 -2.67
C VAL A 14 2.45 7.78 -3.37
N PRO A 15 2.72 7.66 -4.69
CA PRO A 15 3.48 8.65 -5.45
C PRO A 15 2.63 9.90 -5.73
N ASN A 16 3.27 11.04 -6.02
CA ASN A 16 2.56 12.24 -6.46
C ASN A 16 1.97 12.06 -7.86
N SER A 17 2.62 11.25 -8.69
CA SER A 17 2.20 10.95 -10.06
C SER A 17 0.87 10.17 -10.12
N LEU A 18 0.38 9.60 -9.00
CA LEU A 18 -0.95 8.97 -8.92
C LEU A 18 -2.08 9.91 -9.38
N LYS A 19 -1.95 11.23 -9.13
CA LYS A 19 -2.92 12.23 -9.60
C LYS A 19 -3.15 12.24 -11.11
N SER A 20 -2.20 11.69 -11.89
CA SER A 20 -2.33 11.55 -13.35
C SER A 20 -3.32 10.46 -13.76
N LYS A 21 -3.75 9.60 -12.82
CA LYS A 21 -4.60 8.43 -13.08
C LYS A 21 -6.07 8.66 -12.75
N GLY A 22 -6.43 9.81 -12.18
CA GLY A 22 -7.82 10.16 -11.90
C GLY A 22 -7.96 11.30 -10.89
N GLU A 23 -9.20 11.61 -10.53
CA GLU A 23 -9.51 12.56 -9.47
C GLU A 23 -9.21 11.94 -8.10
N VAL A 24 -8.00 12.20 -7.60
CA VAL A 24 -7.51 11.69 -6.30
C VAL A 24 -6.98 12.85 -5.46
N SER A 25 -7.47 12.92 -4.23
CA SER A 25 -6.85 13.71 -3.16
C SER A 25 -5.64 12.94 -2.62
N LEU A 26 -4.42 13.43 -2.90
CA LEU A 26 -3.19 12.73 -2.49
C LEU A 26 -3.03 12.66 -0.97
N ASP A 27 -3.50 13.67 -0.25
CA ASP A 27 -3.44 13.69 1.21
C ASP A 27 -4.39 12.67 1.81
N ASP A 28 -5.62 12.56 1.28
CA ASP A 28 -6.56 11.52 1.71
C ASP A 28 -6.06 10.13 1.36
N ALA A 29 -5.49 9.93 0.17
CA ALA A 29 -4.91 8.67 -0.24
C ALA A 29 -3.77 8.23 0.69
N ARG A 30 -2.90 9.17 1.10
CA ARG A 30 -1.83 8.89 2.07
C ARG A 30 -2.37 8.59 3.46
N ASN A 31 -3.38 9.31 3.91
CA ASN A 31 -4.04 9.07 5.20
C ASN A 31 -4.69 7.69 5.24
N GLN A 32 -5.39 7.31 4.17
CA GLN A 32 -6.00 5.99 4.01
C GLN A 32 -4.94 4.89 3.95
N HIS A 33 -3.84 5.11 3.23
CA HIS A 33 -2.74 4.15 3.16
C HIS A 33 -2.02 3.96 4.50
N ALA A 34 -1.84 5.04 5.27
CA ALA A 34 -1.32 4.98 6.63
C ALA A 34 -2.27 4.23 7.58
N ALA A 35 -3.59 4.40 7.43
CA ALA A 35 -4.58 3.65 8.18
C ALA A 35 -4.55 2.15 7.85
N LEU A 36 -4.32 1.77 6.59
CA LEU A 36 -4.09 0.38 6.19
C LEU A 36 -2.82 -0.19 6.85
N ALA A 37 -1.71 0.55 6.83
CA ALA A 37 -0.47 0.14 7.47
C ALA A 37 -0.65 -0.05 8.99
N GLN A 38 -1.43 0.81 9.64
CA GLN A 38 -1.76 0.66 11.06
C GLN A 38 -2.62 -0.58 11.30
N LEU A 39 -3.65 -0.80 10.47
CA LEU A 39 -4.53 -1.95 10.56
C LEU A 39 -3.76 -3.27 10.47
N LEU A 40 -2.76 -3.36 9.59
CA LEU A 40 -1.89 -4.54 9.48
C LEU A 40 -1.15 -4.83 10.80
N ARG A 41 -0.61 -3.80 11.46
CA ARG A 41 0.02 -3.96 12.79
C ARG A 41 -0.97 -4.40 13.85
N ASP A 42 -2.19 -3.87 13.82
CA ASP A 42 -3.24 -4.24 14.76
C ASP A 42 -3.62 -5.72 14.63
N PHE A 43 -3.42 -6.31 13.45
CA PHE A 43 -3.56 -7.75 13.18
C PHE A 43 -2.27 -8.57 13.41
N ASP A 44 -1.23 -7.98 13.99
CA ASP A 44 0.06 -8.63 14.25
C ASP A 44 0.76 -9.11 12.96
N ILE A 45 0.56 -8.35 11.87
CA ILE A 45 1.19 -8.56 10.56
C ILE A 45 2.26 -7.48 10.37
N ASP A 46 3.52 -7.92 10.26
CA ASP A 46 4.63 -7.04 9.92
C ASP A 46 4.55 -6.60 8.45
N PHE A 47 5.20 -5.51 8.07
CA PHE A 47 5.21 -5.11 6.66
C PHE A 47 6.51 -4.47 6.21
N VAL A 48 6.81 -4.68 4.94
CA VAL A 48 7.88 -3.99 4.22
C VAL A 48 7.24 -2.87 3.39
N GLU A 49 7.63 -1.63 3.68
CA GLU A 49 7.18 -0.46 2.93
C GLU A 49 8.23 -0.03 1.92
N MET A 50 7.90 -0.14 0.63
CA MET A 50 8.73 0.31 -0.48
C MET A 50 8.56 1.82 -0.72
N PRO A 51 9.61 2.52 -1.21
CA PRO A 51 9.50 3.93 -1.57
C PRO A 51 8.54 4.10 -2.76
N ALA A 52 7.94 5.29 -2.85
CA ALA A 52 7.15 5.67 -4.00
C ALA A 52 8.07 5.84 -5.23
N ASP A 53 7.55 5.47 -6.41
CA ASP A 53 8.20 5.70 -7.70
C ASP A 53 7.33 6.63 -8.55
N GLU A 54 7.84 7.81 -8.89
CA GLU A 54 7.11 8.79 -9.67
C GLU A 54 6.96 8.38 -11.14
N GLU A 55 7.86 7.52 -11.67
CA GLU A 55 7.76 6.97 -13.03
C GLU A 55 6.68 5.88 -13.14
N ALA A 56 6.25 5.32 -12.00
CA ALA A 56 5.20 4.31 -11.91
C ALA A 56 4.02 4.81 -11.05
N PRO A 57 3.07 5.58 -11.62
CA PRO A 57 1.94 6.17 -10.87
C PRO A 57 1.06 5.19 -10.08
N LEU A 58 1.09 3.91 -10.43
CA LEU A 58 0.30 2.85 -9.79
C LEU A 58 1.17 1.97 -8.88
N CYS A 59 2.39 2.39 -8.52
CA CYS A 59 3.33 1.58 -7.73
C CYS A 59 2.80 1.14 -6.36
N ALA A 60 1.78 1.82 -5.82
CA ALA A 60 1.10 1.45 -4.58
C ALA A 60 0.32 0.12 -4.68
N PHE A 61 -0.09 -0.29 -5.88
CA PHE A 61 -0.87 -1.51 -6.14
C PHE A 61 0.06 -2.71 -6.38
N VAL A 62 0.75 -3.12 -5.32
CA VAL A 62 1.75 -4.20 -5.39
C VAL A 62 1.16 -5.61 -5.63
N GLU A 63 -0.15 -5.77 -5.47
CA GLU A 63 -0.85 -7.03 -5.73
C GLU A 63 -0.81 -7.46 -7.20
N ASP A 64 -0.67 -6.52 -8.13
CA ASP A 64 -0.65 -6.81 -9.57
C ASP A 64 0.66 -7.46 -10.04
N ILE A 65 1.73 -7.38 -9.22
CA ILE A 65 3.09 -7.76 -9.63
C ILE A 65 3.62 -9.02 -8.93
N ALA A 66 2.90 -9.57 -7.95
CA ALA A 66 3.30 -10.75 -7.19
C ALA A 66 2.08 -11.58 -6.74
N VAL A 67 2.20 -12.92 -6.80
CA VAL A 67 1.19 -13.90 -6.37
C VAL A 67 1.75 -14.80 -5.28
#